data_AF-A0A0T6AD20-F1
#
_entry.id   AF-A0A0T6AD20-F1
#
_cell.length_a   1.000
_cell.length_b   1.000
_cell.length_c   1.000
_cell.angle_alpha   90.00
_cell.angle_beta   90.00
_cell.angle_gamma   90.00
#
_symmetry.space_group_name_H-M   'P 1'
#
loop_
_entity.id
_entity.type
_entity.pdbx_description
1 polymer ?
#
loop_
_entity_poly.entity_id
_entity_poly.type
_entity_poly.pdbx_seq_one_letter_code
_entity_poly.pdbx_strand_id
1 'polypeptide(L)'
;SPIGRVLVAVRENEERTRLLGYNTSSYKLLALIVSGSLAGASGSIYTLMFSYVGSSFASILFSIYPLLWALLGGTGTTLGPLLGTALMTYVVDIASGLTSSYLLVVGATLVILIMWFPAGVMGGIRARWVRWLP
;
A
#
# COMPACT_ATOMS: atom_id res chain seq x y z
N SER A 1 -19.00 5.39 -2.43
CA SER A 1 -19.00 6.78 -1.92
C SER A 1 -18.87 7.78 -3.08
N PRO A 2 -19.55 8.94 -3.07
CA PRO A 2 -19.39 10.00 -4.09
C PRO A 2 -17.95 10.51 -4.22
N ILE A 3 -17.28 10.75 -3.08
CA ILE A 3 -15.90 11.29 -3.04
C ILE A 3 -14.91 10.34 -3.72
N GLY A 4 -15.02 9.03 -3.45
CA GLY A 4 -14.13 8.04 -4.07
C GLY A 4 -14.29 7.98 -5.59
N ARG A 5 -15.51 8.14 -6.12
CA ARG A 5 -15.74 8.17 -7.57
C ARG A 5 -15.12 9.40 -8.22
N VAL A 6 -15.15 10.55 -7.55
CA VAL A 6 -14.47 11.77 -8.03
C VAL A 6 -12.95 11.57 -8.04
N LEU A 7 -12.37 10.96 -7.00
CA LEU A 7 -10.93 10.66 -6.98
C LEU A 7 -10.50 9.68 -8.09
N VAL A 8 -11.34 8.68 -8.40
CA VAL A 8 -11.10 7.78 -9.54
C VAL A 8 -11.18 8.56 -10.86
N ALA A 9 -12.16 9.45 -11.03
CA ALA A 9 -12.26 10.30 -12.22
C ALA A 9 -11.05 11.23 -12.38
N VAL A 10 -10.57 11.84 -11.28
CA VAL A 10 -9.34 12.65 -11.27
C VAL A 10 -8.12 11.83 -11.69
N ARG A 11 -8.03 10.55 -11.27
CA ARG A 11 -6.96 9.64 -11.67
C ARG A 11 -7.00 9.29 -13.16
N GLU A 12 -8.18 9.14 -13.75
CA GLU A 12 -8.33 8.82 -15.18
C GLU A 12 -8.06 10.04 -16.07
N ASN A 13 -8.69 11.17 -15.78
CA ASN A 13 -8.48 12.41 -16.52
C ASN A 13 -8.86 13.64 -15.67
N GLU A 14 -7.84 14.33 -15.19
CA GLU A 14 -8.03 15.51 -14.35
C GLU A 14 -8.75 16.64 -15.09
N GLU A 15 -8.35 16.92 -16.33
CA GLU A 15 -8.91 18.02 -17.13
C GLU A 15 -10.40 17.81 -17.40
N ARG A 16 -10.79 16.59 -17.77
CA ARG A 16 -12.19 16.21 -17.97
C ARG A 16 -13.01 16.33 -16.69
N THR A 17 -12.44 15.97 -15.55
CA THR A 17 -13.10 16.08 -14.25
C THR A 17 -13.33 17.55 -13.86
N ARG A 18 -12.38 18.42 -14.19
CA ARG A 18 -12.50 19.87 -13.99
C ARG A 18 -13.58 20.49 -14.89
N LEU A 19 -13.70 20.05 -16.15
CA LEU A 19 -14.74 20.51 -17.07
C LEU A 19 -16.16 20.12 -16.62
N LEU A 20 -16.30 19.04 -15.85
CA LEU A 20 -17.57 18.63 -15.23
C LEU A 20 -17.95 19.48 -14.00
N GLY A 21 -17.18 20.51 -13.66
CA GLY A 21 -17.45 21.43 -12.55
C GLY A 21 -16.85 21.01 -11.21
N TYR A 22 -16.07 19.93 -11.15
CA TYR A 22 -15.39 19.51 -9.92
C TYR A 22 -14.07 20.24 -9.72
N ASN A 23 -13.81 20.72 -8.50
CA ASN A 23 -12.53 21.31 -8.14
C ASN A 23 -11.49 20.21 -7.83
N THR A 24 -10.74 19.79 -8.84
CA THR A 24 -9.75 18.70 -8.74
C THR A 24 -8.66 18.98 -7.70
N SER A 25 -8.24 20.24 -7.55
CA SER A 25 -7.24 20.65 -6.57
C SER A 25 -7.68 20.39 -5.13
N SER A 26 -8.93 20.73 -4.79
CA SER A 26 -9.47 20.48 -3.45
C SER A 26 -9.55 18.99 -3.11
N TYR A 27 -9.96 18.15 -4.07
CA TYR A 27 -10.01 16.70 -3.87
C TYR A 27 -8.61 16.09 -3.71
N LYS A 28 -7.61 16.58 -4.45
CA LYS A 28 -6.20 16.16 -4.29
C LYS A 28 -5.65 16.58 -2.92
N LEU A 29 -5.94 17.81 -2.48
CA LEU A 29 -5.52 18.29 -1.16
C LEU A 29 -6.15 17.45 -0.04
N LEU A 30 -7.45 17.12 -0.15
CA LEU A 30 -8.12 16.25 0.81
C LEU A 30 -7.47 14.86 0.84
N ALA A 31 -7.19 14.26 -0.32
CA ALA A 31 -6.51 12.98 -0.39
C ALA A 31 -5.12 13.02 0.25
N LEU A 32 -4.37 14.10 0.06
CA LEU A 32 -3.06 14.32 0.68
C LEU A 32 -3.15 14.48 2.19
N ILE A 33 -4.12 15.26 2.70
CA ILE A 33 -4.30 15.46 4.14
C ILE A 33 -4.67 14.14 4.82
N VAL A 34 -5.58 13.37 4.22
CA VAL A 34 -6.01 12.08 4.78
C VAL A 34 -4.87 11.06 4.74
N SER A 35 -4.15 10.92 3.63
CA SER A 35 -3.03 9.98 3.56
C SER A 35 -1.85 10.39 4.43
N GLY A 36 -1.52 11.68 4.46
CA GLY A 36 -0.45 12.24 5.28
C GLY A 36 -0.72 12.15 6.78
N SER A 37 -1.96 12.39 7.21
CA SER A 37 -2.35 12.22 8.63
C SER A 37 -2.28 10.75 9.07
N LEU A 38 -2.72 9.81 8.24
CA LEU A 38 -2.59 8.38 8.50
C LEU A 38 -1.12 7.92 8.53
N ALA A 39 -0.31 8.37 7.58
CA ALA A 39 1.12 8.06 7.54
C ALA A 39 1.87 8.64 8.76
N GLY A 40 1.55 9.88 9.14
CA GLY A 40 2.10 10.54 10.32
C GLY A 40 1.70 9.83 11.63
N ALA A 41 0.44 9.45 11.77
CA ALA A 41 -0.05 8.68 12.91
C ALA A 41 0.61 7.29 12.98
N SER A 42 0.77 6.61 11.85
CA SER A 42 1.48 5.34 11.78
C SER A 42 2.94 5.48 12.22
N GLY A 43 3.62 6.54 11.78
CA GLY A 43 5.01 6.83 12.15
C GLY A 43 5.16 7.12 13.64
N SER A 44 4.26 7.91 14.24
CA SER A 44 4.31 8.21 15.67
C SER A 44 4.04 6.98 16.54
N ILE A 45 3.12 6.09 16.13
CA ILE A 45 2.89 4.82 16.82
C ILE A 45 4.16 3.94 16.74
N TYR A 46 4.80 3.88 15.58
CA TYR A 46 6.02 3.10 15.39
C TYR A 46 7.15 3.59 16.31
N THR A 47 7.37 4.90 16.40
CA THR A 47 8.41 5.45 17.29
C THR A 47 8.10 5.22 18.76
N LEU A 48 6.83 5.26 19.17
CA LEU A 48 6.41 4.92 20.53
C LEU A 48 6.63 3.43 20.85
N MET A 49 6.37 2.51 19.91
CA MET A 49 6.55 1.08 20.14
C MET A 49 8.01 0.67 20.24
N PHE A 50 8.88 1.19 19.37
CA PHE A 50 10.29 0.76 19.29
C PHE A 50 11.26 1.70 20.02
N SER A 51 10.79 2.88 20.45
CA SER A 51 11.58 3.92 21.12
C SER A 51 12.91 4.24 20.44
N TYR A 52 12.95 4.10 19.10
CA TYR A 52 14.15 4.25 18.28
C TYR A 52 13.85 5.06 17.02
N VAL A 53 14.71 6.03 16.73
CA VAL A 53 14.73 6.79 15.49
C VAL A 53 16.18 6.95 15.06
N GLY A 54 16.52 6.45 13.87
CA GLY A 54 17.87 6.49 13.31
C GLY A 54 17.91 6.97 11.85
N SER A 55 19.10 7.23 11.33
CA SER A 55 19.30 7.62 9.92
C SER A 55 18.86 6.55 8.93
N SER A 56 18.74 5.29 9.37
CA SER A 56 18.23 4.17 8.58
C SER A 56 16.82 4.39 8.02
N PHE A 57 15.99 5.22 8.66
CA PHE A 57 14.65 5.57 8.14
C PHE A 57 14.70 6.48 6.91
N ALA A 58 15.80 7.22 6.71
CA ALA A 58 16.02 8.02 5.51
C ALA A 58 16.56 7.19 4.32
N SER A 59 16.67 5.86 4.49
CA SER A 59 17.09 4.95 3.42
C SER A 59 16.01 4.80 2.36
N ILE A 60 16.45 4.70 1.11
CA ILE A 60 15.59 4.45 -0.07
C ILE A 60 14.73 3.19 0.13
N LEU A 61 15.29 2.15 0.73
CA LEU A 61 14.59 0.89 0.94
C LEU A 61 13.34 1.04 1.82
N PHE A 62 13.41 1.91 2.84
CA PHE A 62 12.29 2.15 3.75
C PHE A 62 11.09 2.79 3.04
N SER A 63 11.34 3.59 2.00
CA SER A 63 10.30 4.17 1.15
C SER A 63 9.71 3.18 0.14
N ILE A 64 10.47 2.17 -0.27
CA ILE A 64 10.04 1.17 -1.27
C ILE A 64 9.17 0.08 -0.65
N TYR A 65 9.45 -0.35 0.58
CA TYR A 65 8.73 -1.48 1.19
C TYR A 65 7.21 -1.29 1.27
N PRO A 66 6.67 -0.14 1.73
CA PRO A 66 5.22 0.06 1.77
C PRO A 66 4.56 -0.02 0.39
N LEU A 67 5.25 0.46 -0.66
CA LEU A 67 4.79 0.33 -2.04
C LEU A 67 4.75 -1.14 -2.48
N LEU A 68 5.80 -1.92 -2.18
CA LEU A 68 5.85 -3.34 -2.51
C LEU A 68 4.75 -4.13 -1.78
N TRP A 69 4.56 -3.90 -0.48
CA TRP A 69 3.52 -4.55 0.30
C TRP A 69 2.11 -4.19 -0.19
N ALA A 70 1.88 -2.92 -0.56
CA ALA A 70 0.61 -2.46 -1.13
C ALA A 70 0.33 -3.08 -2.51
N LEU A 71 1.34 -3.14 -3.39
CA LEU A 71 1.24 -3.79 -4.70
C LEU A 71 0.90 -5.26 -4.57
N LEU A 72 1.57 -5.94 -3.64
CA LEU A 72 1.43 -7.37 -3.44
C LEU A 72 0.09 -7.74 -2.80
N GLY A 73 -0.38 -6.92 -1.86
CA GLY A 73 -1.73 -7.02 -1.32
C GLY A 73 -2.82 -6.74 -2.36
N GLY A 74 -2.55 -5.84 -3.31
CA GLY A 74 -3.42 -5.46 -4.42
C GLY A 74 -3.94 -4.03 -4.27
N THR A 75 -3.56 -3.14 -5.19
CA THR A 75 -3.89 -1.69 -5.18
C THR A 75 -5.34 -1.37 -5.56
N GLY A 76 -6.07 -2.36 -6.06
CA GLY A 76 -7.47 -2.21 -6.48
C GLY A 76 -8.50 -2.36 -5.36
N THR A 77 -8.06 -2.59 -4.11
CA THR A 77 -8.95 -2.77 -2.95
C THR A 77 -8.41 -2.03 -1.74
N THR A 78 -9.27 -1.55 -0.83
CA THR A 78 -8.84 -0.89 0.41
C THR A 78 -8.20 -1.85 1.41
N LEU A 79 -8.61 -3.12 1.40
CA LEU A 79 -8.09 -4.16 2.29
C LEU A 79 -6.80 -4.83 1.77
N GLY A 80 -6.52 -4.72 0.46
CA GLY A 80 -5.34 -5.31 -0.16
C GLY A 80 -4.05 -4.88 0.51
N PRO A 81 -3.72 -3.58 0.60
CA PRO A 81 -2.49 -3.12 1.24
C PRO A 81 -2.35 -3.54 2.71
N LEU A 82 -3.46 -3.65 3.43
CA LEU A 82 -3.47 -4.08 4.83
C LEU A 82 -3.05 -5.55 4.95
N LEU A 83 -3.64 -6.43 4.12
CA LEU A 83 -3.28 -7.85 4.06
C LEU A 83 -1.85 -8.06 3.54
N GLY A 84 -1.45 -7.34 2.49
CA GLY A 84 -0.12 -7.42 1.91
C GLY A 84 0.97 -7.01 2.91
N THR A 85 0.72 -5.95 3.67
CA THR A 85 1.60 -5.50 4.76
C THR A 85 1.68 -6.56 5.86
N ALA A 86 0.55 -7.03 6.38
CA ALA A 86 0.55 -8.04 7.44
C ALA A 86 1.29 -9.33 7.05
N LEU A 87 1.04 -9.85 5.84
CA LEU A 87 1.69 -11.05 5.32
C LEU A 87 3.19 -10.83 5.18
N MET A 88 3.61 -9.75 4.52
CA MET A 88 5.03 -9.49 4.27
C MET A 88 5.80 -9.18 5.54
N THR A 89 5.21 -8.46 6.50
CA THR A 89 5.81 -8.24 7.81
C THR A 89 6.07 -9.57 8.51
N TYR A 90 5.12 -10.51 8.48
CA TYR A 90 5.29 -11.85 9.06
C TYR A 90 6.40 -12.65 8.37
N VAL A 91 6.48 -12.59 7.03
CA VAL A 91 7.55 -13.24 6.27
C VAL A 91 8.91 -12.65 6.63
N VAL A 92 9.02 -11.33 6.72
CA VAL A 92 10.26 -10.64 7.10
C VAL A 92 10.68 -11.02 8.51
N ASP A 93 9.74 -11.09 9.46
CA ASP A 93 10.02 -11.42 10.87
C ASP A 93 10.57 -12.84 11.00
N ILE A 94 9.90 -13.83 10.39
CA ILE A 94 10.35 -15.23 10.39
C ILE A 94 11.70 -15.37 9.65
N ALA A 95 11.84 -14.73 8.49
CA ALA A 95 13.06 -14.81 7.69
C ALA A 95 14.26 -14.20 8.44
N SER A 96 14.05 -13.09 9.16
CA SER A 96 15.08 -12.42 9.95
C SER A 96 15.54 -13.27 11.14
N GLY A 97 14.65 -14.08 11.72
CA GLY A 97 14.99 -15.03 12.78
C GLY A 97 15.82 -16.24 12.30
N LEU A 98 15.70 -16.62 11.02
CA LEU A 98 16.39 -17.78 10.45
C LEU A 98 17.68 -17.43 9.71
N THR A 99 17.78 -16.25 9.09
CA THR A 99 18.87 -15.92 8.16
C THR A 99 19.18 -14.42 8.14
N SER A 100 20.46 -14.04 8.24
CA SER A 100 20.89 -12.63 8.12
C SER A 100 20.60 -12.02 6.74
N SER A 101 20.53 -12.84 5.69
CA SER A 101 20.18 -12.44 4.32
C SER A 101 18.67 -12.51 4.04
N TYR A 102 17.84 -12.01 4.97
CA TYR A 102 16.37 -12.03 4.85
C TYR A 102 15.85 -11.36 3.55
N LEU A 103 16.59 -10.38 3.01
CA LEU A 103 16.28 -9.72 1.74
C LEU A 103 16.14 -10.69 0.55
N LEU A 104 16.93 -11.78 0.54
CA LEU A 104 16.82 -12.81 -0.51
C LEU A 104 15.49 -13.58 -0.39
N VAL A 105 15.09 -13.91 0.84
CA VAL A 105 13.81 -14.58 1.12
C VAL A 105 12.65 -13.68 0.75
N VAL A 106 12.74 -12.39 1.07
CA VAL A 106 11.73 -11.39 0.67
C VAL A 106 11.63 -11.34 -0.85
N GLY A 107 12.75 -11.16 -1.56
CA GLY A 107 12.76 -11.13 -3.03
C GLY A 107 12.17 -12.39 -3.68
N ALA A 108 12.55 -13.57 -3.20
CA ALA A 108 11.99 -14.83 -3.67
C ALA A 108 10.48 -14.92 -3.41
N THR A 109 10.03 -14.51 -2.23
CA THR A 109 8.61 -14.49 -1.86
C THR A 109 7.82 -13.52 -2.75
N LEU A 110 8.36 -12.34 -3.03
CA LEU A 110 7.76 -11.38 -3.97
C LEU A 110 7.59 -12.00 -5.36
N VAL A 111 8.63 -12.64 -5.90
CA VAL A 111 8.59 -13.28 -7.23
C VAL A 111 7.52 -14.38 -7.28
N ILE A 112 7.49 -15.26 -6.28
CA ILE A 112 6.50 -16.35 -6.20
C ILE A 112 5.08 -15.78 -6.14
N LEU A 113 4.85 -14.77 -5.30
CA LEU A 113 3.53 -14.15 -5.15
C LEU A 113 3.07 -13.44 -6.42
N ILE A 114 3.96 -12.74 -7.12
CA ILE A 114 3.63 -12.08 -8.39
C ILE A 114 3.33 -13.10 -9.48
N MET A 115 4.08 -14.21 -9.55
CA MET A 115 3.84 -15.28 -10.53
C MET A 115 2.48 -15.96 -10.33
N TRP A 116 2.06 -16.18 -9.07
CA TRP A 116 0.79 -16.84 -8.76
C TRP A 116 -0.40 -15.89 -8.70
N PHE A 117 -0.19 -14.64 -8.29
CA PHE A 117 -1.22 -13.63 -8.06
C PHE A 117 -0.83 -12.29 -8.71
N PRO A 118 -0.89 -12.17 -10.05
CA PRO A 118 -0.43 -10.98 -10.78
C PRO A 118 -1.26 -9.72 -10.49
N ALA A 119 -2.49 -9.87 -9.98
CA ALA A 119 -3.34 -8.77 -9.52
C ALA A 119 -3.18 -8.44 -8.01
N GLY A 120 -2.22 -9.10 -7.34
CA GLY A 120 -2.09 -9.12 -5.89
C GLY A 120 -2.99 -10.17 -5.22
N VAL A 121 -2.67 -10.51 -3.97
CA VAL A 121 -3.38 -11.55 -3.19
C VAL A 121 -4.89 -11.28 -3.16
N MET A 122 -5.27 -10.02 -2.89
CA MET A 122 -6.68 -9.67 -2.82
C MET A 122 -7.33 -9.49 -4.21
N GLY A 123 -6.55 -9.15 -5.24
CA GLY A 123 -7.01 -9.15 -6.63
C GLY A 123 -7.37 -10.55 -7.13
N GLY A 124 -6.58 -11.56 -6.77
CA GLY A 124 -6.87 -12.96 -7.05
C GLY A 124 -8.10 -13.50 -6.31
N ILE A 125 -8.29 -13.11 -5.05
CA ILE A 125 -9.47 -13.47 -4.26
C ILE A 125 -10.74 -12.80 -4.82
N ARG A 126 -10.67 -11.51 -5.19
CA ARG A 126 -11.76 -10.78 -5.85
C ARG A 126 -12.19 -11.43 -7.17
N ALA A 127 -11.22 -11.84 -7.99
CA ALA A 127 -11.49 -12.46 -9.28
C ALA A 127 -12.14 -13.86 -9.17
N ARG A 128 -11.81 -14.62 -8.11
CA ARG A 128 -12.24 -16.03 -7.96
C ARG A 128 -13.42 -16.25 -7.02
N TRP A 129 -13.64 -15.37 -6.04
CA TRP A 129 -14.65 -15.60 -4.98
C TRP A 129 -15.62 -14.44 -4.74
N VAL A 130 -15.21 -13.17 -4.85
CA VAL A 130 -16.08 -12.04 -4.47
C VAL A 130 -15.93 -10.87 -5.44
N ARG A 131 -16.68 -10.91 -6.54
CA ARG A 131 -16.77 -9.80 -7.52
C ARG A 131 -17.35 -8.50 -6.93
N TRP A 132 -18.00 -8.57 -5.77
CA TRP A 132 -18.73 -7.46 -5.11
C TRP A 132 -17.89 -6.57 -4.18
N LEU A 133 -16.65 -6.92 -3.88
CA LEU A 133 -15.77 -6.03 -3.11
C LEU A 133 -15.27 -4.88 -4.01
N PRO A 134 -15.35 -3.62 -3.58
CA PRO A 134 -14.89 -2.46 -4.35
C PRO A 134 -13.38 -2.52 -4.64
#